data_AF-A0A9P7I1C3-F1
#
_entry.id   AF-A0A9P7I1C3-F1
#
_cell.length_a   1.000
_cell.length_b   1.000
_cell.length_c   1.000
_cell.angle_alpha   90.00
_cell.angle_beta   90.00
_cell.angle_gamma   90.00
#
_symmetry.space_group_name_H-M   'P 1'
#
loop_
_entity.id
_entity.type
_entity.pdbx_description
1 polymer ?
#
loop_
_entity_poly.entity_id
_entity_poly.type
_entity_poly.pdbx_seq_one_letter_code
_entity_poly.pdbx_strand_id
1 'polypeptide(L)'
;MLASAALASFAVSPGSKEGGVTDMIFIAAFVPSENDSLAGLFGGKLPPTLVPEANGTLVPTDPIQLFYHDMPEEEAQWAKNTMVAHGTDVQYAPINCEKVSWRVVPLTYIICEEDRGLLSFLQEGMIEKVEEQGVIVQKYRLPSSHSPFLSMPRKLAGIVLEVVNSR
;
A
#
# COMPACT_ATOMS: atom_id res chain seq x y z
N MET A 1 5.83 1.58 -7.27
CA MET A 1 5.55 0.27 -6.67
C MET A 1 6.74 -0.67 -6.83
N LEU A 2 7.92 -0.25 -6.36
CA LEU A 2 9.18 -0.93 -6.66
C LEU A 2 9.77 -1.69 -5.45
N ALA A 3 9.13 -1.62 -4.28
CA ALA A 3 9.75 -2.06 -3.04
C ALA A 3 9.59 -3.56 -2.75
N SER A 4 8.46 -4.21 -3.06
CA SER A 4 8.23 -5.59 -2.59
C SER A 4 9.15 -6.63 -3.24
N ALA A 5 9.45 -6.53 -4.54
CA ALA A 5 10.34 -7.50 -5.18
C ALA A 5 11.77 -7.48 -4.60
N ALA A 6 12.34 -6.30 -4.38
CA ALA A 6 13.71 -6.17 -3.91
C ALA A 6 13.88 -6.73 -2.48
N LEU A 7 12.88 -6.52 -1.61
CA LEU A 7 12.93 -6.91 -0.20
C LEU A 7 12.99 -8.43 0.01
N ALA A 8 12.58 -9.24 -0.97
CA ALA A 8 12.65 -10.70 -0.86
C ALA A 8 14.07 -11.20 -0.60
N SER A 9 15.07 -10.55 -1.20
CA SER A 9 16.50 -10.88 -1.02
C SER A 9 17.10 -10.41 0.30
N PHE A 10 16.37 -9.57 1.05
CA PHE A 10 16.80 -9.04 2.35
C PHE A 10 16.07 -9.68 3.52
N ALA A 11 15.24 -10.71 3.30
CA ALA A 11 14.50 -11.37 4.36
C ALA A 11 15.46 -12.01 5.38
N VAL A 12 15.30 -11.65 6.66
CA VAL A 12 16.06 -12.23 7.78
C VAL A 12 15.12 -12.58 8.93
N SER A 13 15.49 -13.58 9.72
CA SER A 13 14.73 -13.90 10.94
C SER A 13 14.95 -12.84 12.03
N PRO A 14 13.94 -12.58 12.89
CA PRO A 14 14.13 -11.78 14.09
C PRO A 14 15.32 -12.27 14.93
N GLY A 15 16.17 -11.33 15.39
CA GLY A 15 17.40 -11.64 16.13
C GLY A 15 18.61 -12.05 15.27
N SER A 16 18.49 -12.03 13.93
CA SER A 16 19.66 -12.20 13.04
C SER A 16 20.74 -11.15 13.33
N LYS A 17 22.00 -11.55 13.20
CA LYS A 17 23.16 -10.63 13.25
C LYS A 17 23.43 -9.96 11.90
N GLU A 18 22.76 -10.41 10.84
CA GLU A 18 22.84 -9.83 9.50
C GLU A 18 21.80 -8.71 9.37
N GLY A 19 22.14 -7.65 8.64
CA GLY A 19 21.20 -6.57 8.34
C GLY A 19 20.18 -7.01 7.29
N GLY A 20 18.89 -6.79 7.56
CA GLY A 20 17.82 -7.17 6.65
C GLY A 20 16.44 -6.74 7.12
N VAL A 21 15.41 -7.35 6.53
CA VAL A 21 13.99 -7.08 6.75
C VAL A 21 13.38 -8.26 7.49
N THR A 22 12.81 -8.00 8.67
CA THR A 22 12.10 -9.02 9.48
C THR A 22 10.60 -9.01 9.24
N ASP A 23 10.04 -7.85 8.89
CA ASP A 23 8.59 -7.64 8.78
C ASP A 23 8.28 -6.57 7.73
N MET A 24 7.11 -6.68 7.11
CA MET A 24 6.54 -5.63 6.28
C MET A 24 5.18 -5.21 6.82
N ILE A 25 4.94 -3.90 6.84
CA ILE A 25 3.63 -3.33 7.17
C ILE A 25 3.12 -2.59 5.93
N PHE A 26 2.03 -3.09 5.37
CA PHE A 26 1.32 -2.47 4.25
C PHE A 26 0.14 -1.66 4.80
N ILE A 27 -0.07 -0.46 4.28
CA ILE A 27 -1.12 0.46 4.73
C ILE A 27 -1.88 0.90 3.48
N ALA A 28 -3.16 0.55 3.38
CA ALA A 28 -3.99 0.85 2.20
C ALA A 28 -3.26 0.61 0.86
N ALA A 29 -2.50 -0.47 0.77
CA ALA A 29 -1.54 -0.71 -0.30
C ALA A 29 -2.00 -1.83 -1.22
N PHE A 30 -1.57 -1.76 -2.48
CA PHE A 30 -1.71 -2.89 -3.38
C PHE A 30 -0.78 -4.05 -2.98
N VAL A 31 -1.23 -5.28 -3.18
CA VAL A 31 -0.47 -6.50 -2.89
C VAL A 31 -0.24 -7.32 -4.17
N PRO A 32 0.57 -6.83 -5.12
CA PRO A 32 0.82 -7.52 -6.38
C PRO A 32 1.65 -8.80 -6.21
N SER A 33 1.41 -9.78 -7.07
CA SER A 33 2.22 -11.00 -7.22
C SER A 33 3.31 -10.81 -8.29
N GLU A 34 4.11 -11.84 -8.52
CA GLU A 34 5.09 -11.88 -9.60
C GLU A 34 4.45 -11.57 -10.96
N ASN A 35 5.10 -10.71 -11.74
CA ASN A 35 4.67 -10.26 -13.08
C ASN A 35 3.37 -9.44 -13.12
N ASP A 36 2.71 -9.19 -11.99
CA ASP A 36 1.59 -8.26 -11.94
C ASP A 36 2.05 -6.82 -12.23
N SER A 37 1.15 -6.03 -12.80
CA SER A 37 1.24 -4.57 -12.82
C SER A 37 0.05 -4.00 -12.06
N LEU A 38 0.15 -2.74 -11.65
CA LEU A 38 -0.93 -2.06 -10.95
C LEU A 38 -2.24 -2.08 -11.72
N ALA A 39 -2.20 -1.65 -12.99
CA ALA A 39 -3.35 -1.67 -13.87
C ALA A 39 -3.83 -3.12 -14.10
N GLY A 40 -2.90 -4.07 -14.18
CA GLY A 40 -3.19 -5.51 -14.34
C GLY A 40 -4.10 -6.06 -13.25
N LEU A 41 -3.90 -5.66 -11.99
CA LEU A 41 -4.75 -6.07 -10.86
C LEU A 41 -6.23 -5.70 -11.04
N PHE A 42 -6.55 -4.71 -11.89
CA PHE A 42 -7.89 -4.21 -12.18
C PHE A 42 -8.30 -4.36 -13.64
N GLY A 43 -7.76 -5.36 -14.35
CA GLY A 43 -8.17 -5.67 -15.72
C GLY A 43 -7.52 -4.79 -16.80
N GLY A 44 -6.36 -4.20 -16.50
CA GLY A 44 -5.51 -3.48 -17.44
C GLY A 44 -5.95 -2.04 -17.72
N LYS A 45 -6.91 -1.51 -16.98
CA LYS A 45 -7.40 -0.13 -17.12
C LYS A 45 -7.15 0.66 -15.85
N LEU A 46 -6.86 1.95 -16.01
CA LEU A 46 -6.80 2.87 -14.89
C LEU A 46 -8.21 3.06 -14.30
N PRO A 47 -8.33 3.24 -12.99
CA PRO A 47 -9.59 3.65 -12.40
C PRO A 47 -9.99 5.05 -12.92
N PRO A 48 -11.29 5.36 -13.07
CA PRO A 48 -11.76 6.67 -13.54
C PRO A 48 -11.30 7.87 -12.70
N THR A 49 -10.86 7.60 -11.48
CA THR A 49 -10.35 8.59 -10.52
C THR A 49 -8.90 8.98 -10.76
N LEU A 50 -8.18 8.32 -11.68
CA LEU A 50 -6.81 8.63 -12.07
C LEU A 50 -6.77 9.05 -13.55
N VAL A 51 -6.36 10.30 -13.79
CA VAL A 51 -6.35 10.92 -15.11
C VAL A 51 -4.92 11.02 -15.63
N PRO A 52 -4.61 10.42 -16.79
CA PRO A 52 -3.33 10.62 -17.44
C PRO A 52 -3.25 11.98 -18.12
N GLU A 53 -2.12 12.65 -17.95
CA GLU A 53 -1.80 13.95 -18.53
C GLU A 53 -0.83 13.79 -19.73
N ALA A 54 -0.82 14.77 -20.64
CA ALA A 54 0.00 14.73 -21.86
C ALA A 54 1.52 14.67 -21.58
N ASN A 55 1.94 15.09 -20.39
CA ASN A 55 3.34 15.06 -19.94
C ASN A 55 3.77 13.68 -19.37
N GLY A 56 2.94 12.64 -19.51
CA GLY A 56 3.24 11.29 -19.02
C GLY A 56 3.03 11.11 -17.52
N THR A 57 2.32 12.03 -16.86
CA THR A 57 1.98 11.92 -15.44
C THR A 57 0.53 11.50 -15.23
N LEU A 58 0.23 11.07 -14.02
CA LEU A 58 -1.06 10.59 -13.56
C LEU A 58 -1.47 11.42 -12.35
N VAL A 59 -2.67 12.00 -12.40
CA VAL A 59 -3.22 12.84 -11.35
C VAL A 59 -4.59 12.33 -10.88
N PRO A 60 -4.89 12.38 -9.58
CA PRO A 60 -6.23 12.08 -9.09
C PRO A 60 -7.23 13.18 -9.48
N THR A 61 -8.48 12.80 -9.74
CA THR A 61 -9.57 13.75 -10.04
C THR A 61 -9.93 14.61 -8.83
N ASP A 62 -9.97 14.02 -7.64
CA ASP A 62 -10.24 14.70 -6.38
C ASP A 62 -9.36 14.14 -5.25
N PRO A 63 -8.10 14.61 -5.14
CA PRO A 63 -7.17 14.08 -4.15
C PRO A 63 -7.65 14.22 -2.70
N ILE A 64 -8.42 15.25 -2.36
CA ILE A 64 -8.92 15.42 -0.99
C ILE A 64 -9.98 14.35 -0.72
N GLN A 65 -10.98 14.20 -1.60
CA GLN A 65 -12.00 13.18 -1.40
C GLN A 65 -11.42 11.76 -1.44
N LEU A 66 -10.40 11.50 -2.26
CA LEU A 66 -9.81 10.18 -2.37
C LEU A 66 -8.89 9.83 -1.20
N PHE A 67 -8.06 10.77 -0.73
CA PHE A 67 -6.92 10.46 0.14
C PHE A 67 -6.94 11.11 1.53
N TYR A 68 -7.75 12.15 1.73
CA TYR A 68 -7.64 13.05 2.91
C TYR A 68 -8.99 13.53 3.47
N HIS A 69 -10.13 12.92 3.12
CA HIS A 69 -11.46 13.45 3.46
C HIS A 69 -11.85 13.32 4.94
N ASP A 70 -11.04 12.62 5.73
CA ASP A 70 -11.16 12.49 7.18
C ASP A 70 -10.26 13.49 7.94
N MET A 71 -9.56 14.37 7.23
CA MET A 71 -8.73 15.43 7.81
C MET A 71 -9.47 16.77 7.89
N PRO A 72 -9.05 17.68 8.81
CA PRO A 72 -9.47 19.08 8.76
C PRO A 72 -9.11 19.70 7.40
N GLU A 73 -9.99 20.57 6.88
CA GLU A 73 -9.86 21.16 5.54
C GLU A 73 -8.48 21.79 5.29
N GLU A 74 -7.96 22.57 6.25
CA GLU A 74 -6.65 23.21 6.12
C GLU A 74 -5.51 22.19 5.96
N GLU A 75 -5.54 21.12 6.77
CA GLU A 75 -4.54 20.06 6.71
C GLU A 75 -4.68 19.22 5.42
N ALA A 76 -5.92 18.98 4.96
CA ALA A 76 -6.18 18.29 3.70
C ALA A 76 -5.68 19.09 2.48
N GLN A 77 -5.88 20.41 2.49
CA GLN A 77 -5.34 21.31 1.46
C GLN A 77 -3.82 21.34 1.49
N TRP A 78 -3.22 21.40 2.67
CA TRP A 78 -1.77 21.29 2.82
C TRP A 78 -1.26 19.96 2.25
N ALA A 79 -1.87 18.82 2.62
CA ALA A 79 -1.49 17.50 2.14
C ALA A 79 -1.58 17.41 0.62
N LYS A 80 -2.71 17.84 0.03
CA LYS A 80 -2.89 17.96 -1.42
C LYS A 80 -1.77 18.78 -2.08
N ASN A 81 -1.38 19.91 -1.50
CA ASN A 81 -0.35 20.79 -2.07
C ASN A 81 1.07 20.20 -2.00
N THR A 82 1.29 19.20 -1.14
CA THR A 82 2.57 18.46 -1.06
C THR A 82 2.65 17.28 -2.03
N MET A 83 1.54 16.94 -2.70
CA MET A 83 1.53 15.88 -3.69
C MET A 83 2.42 16.20 -4.88
N VAL A 84 3.09 15.17 -5.38
CA VAL A 84 3.87 15.23 -6.62
C VAL A 84 3.23 14.35 -7.69
N ALA A 85 3.45 14.71 -8.95
CA ALA A 85 2.92 13.95 -10.07
C ALA A 85 3.54 12.54 -10.10
N HIS A 86 2.70 11.53 -10.34
CA HIS A 86 3.14 10.14 -10.49
C HIS A 86 3.31 9.81 -11.98
N GLY A 87 4.27 8.99 -12.38
CA GLY A 87 4.40 8.58 -13.79
C GLY A 87 3.26 7.64 -14.21
N THR A 88 2.80 7.72 -15.46
CA THR A 88 1.78 6.79 -15.97
C THR A 88 2.34 5.39 -16.19
N ASP A 89 3.61 5.28 -16.63
CA ASP A 89 4.22 4.00 -17.01
C ASP A 89 4.32 2.99 -15.85
N VAL A 90 4.49 3.47 -14.62
CA VAL A 90 4.55 2.62 -13.42
C VAL A 90 3.23 1.90 -13.12
N GLN A 91 2.12 2.32 -13.73
CA GLN A 91 0.85 1.58 -13.64
C GLN A 91 0.90 0.28 -14.44
N TYR A 92 1.67 0.25 -15.52
CA TYR A 92 1.73 -0.86 -16.47
C TYR A 92 3.03 -1.66 -16.38
N ALA A 93 4.04 -1.13 -15.69
CA ALA A 93 5.29 -1.82 -15.46
C ALA A 93 5.06 -3.11 -14.63
N PRO A 94 5.36 -4.31 -15.16
CA PRO A 94 5.22 -5.54 -14.42
C PRO A 94 6.32 -5.68 -13.36
N ILE A 95 5.99 -6.35 -12.25
CA ILE A 95 6.97 -6.73 -11.23
C ILE A 95 7.73 -7.96 -11.72
N ASN A 96 8.76 -7.73 -12.53
CA ASN A 96 9.64 -8.78 -13.03
C ASN A 96 10.60 -9.24 -11.91
N CYS A 97 10.22 -10.29 -11.18
CA CYS A 97 11.04 -10.92 -10.16
C CYS A 97 10.71 -12.41 -10.06
N GLU A 98 11.65 -13.20 -9.52
CA GLU A 98 11.41 -14.62 -9.23
C GLU A 98 10.44 -14.80 -8.06
N LYS A 99 10.49 -13.90 -7.08
CA LYS A 99 9.72 -13.99 -5.85
C LYS A 99 9.46 -12.62 -5.23
N VAL A 100 8.20 -12.31 -4.94
CA VAL A 100 7.81 -11.09 -4.20
C VAL A 100 8.03 -11.25 -2.69
N SER A 101 8.27 -10.14 -1.97
CA SER A 101 8.63 -10.18 -0.55
C SER A 101 7.58 -10.76 0.37
N TRP A 102 6.28 -10.58 0.11
CA TRP A 102 5.24 -11.09 1.00
C TRP A 102 5.20 -12.63 1.06
N ARG A 103 5.92 -13.33 0.18
CA ARG A 103 6.11 -14.78 0.25
C ARG A 103 7.18 -15.23 1.25
N VAL A 104 8.08 -14.34 1.68
CA VAL A 104 9.25 -14.69 2.50
C VAL A 104 9.44 -13.81 3.72
N VAL A 105 8.84 -12.62 3.74
CA VAL A 105 8.81 -11.72 4.88
C VAL A 105 7.39 -11.71 5.44
N PRO A 106 7.21 -11.90 6.76
CA PRO A 106 5.93 -11.70 7.44
C PRO A 106 5.24 -10.41 7.01
N LEU A 107 3.95 -10.51 6.66
CA LEU A 107 3.14 -9.39 6.20
C LEU A 107 2.10 -9.01 7.25
N THR A 108 2.15 -7.75 7.68
CA THR A 108 1.05 -7.07 8.34
C THR A 108 0.36 -6.14 7.35
N TYR A 109 -0.96 -6.09 7.38
CA TYR A 109 -1.76 -5.19 6.56
C TYR A 109 -2.68 -4.35 7.45
N ILE A 110 -2.69 -3.04 7.21
CA ILE A 110 -3.57 -2.06 7.87
C ILE A 110 -4.62 -1.59 6.86
N ILE A 111 -5.85 -2.06 7.06
CA ILE A 111 -7.01 -1.73 6.24
C ILE A 111 -7.55 -0.37 6.65
N CYS A 112 -7.67 0.53 5.68
CA CYS A 112 -8.33 1.82 5.86
C CYS A 112 -9.78 1.69 5.41
N GLU A 113 -10.72 1.69 6.35
CA GLU A 113 -12.11 1.29 6.11
C GLU A 113 -12.89 2.30 5.26
N GLU A 114 -12.52 3.58 5.34
CA GLU A 114 -13.17 4.68 4.62
C GLU A 114 -12.40 5.09 3.36
N ASP A 115 -11.39 4.33 2.96
CA ASP A 115 -10.60 4.61 1.77
C ASP A 115 -11.47 4.67 0.50
N ARG A 116 -11.36 5.78 -0.24
CA ARG A 116 -12.06 6.01 -1.51
C ARG A 116 -11.16 5.89 -2.74
N GLY A 117 -9.85 5.83 -2.54
CA GLY A 117 -8.86 5.56 -3.60
C GLY A 117 -8.67 4.07 -3.83
N LEU A 118 -8.54 3.30 -2.76
CA LEU A 118 -8.46 1.84 -2.79
C LEU A 118 -9.50 1.26 -1.83
N LEU A 119 -10.72 1.05 -2.32
CA LEU A 119 -11.87 0.64 -1.52
C LEU A 119 -11.53 -0.57 -0.63
N SER A 120 -12.04 -0.57 0.61
CA SER A 120 -11.71 -1.59 1.62
C SER A 120 -11.93 -3.03 1.14
N PHE A 121 -12.99 -3.30 0.38
CA PHE A 121 -13.23 -4.63 -0.20
C PHE A 121 -12.16 -5.05 -1.23
N LEU A 122 -11.53 -4.10 -1.93
CA LEU A 122 -10.41 -4.39 -2.84
C LEU A 122 -9.15 -4.70 -2.05
N GLN A 123 -8.92 -3.99 -0.95
CA GLN A 123 -7.83 -4.30 -0.02
C GLN A 123 -7.99 -5.72 0.53
N GLU A 124 -9.18 -6.05 1.03
CA GLU A 124 -9.53 -7.37 1.55
C GLU A 124 -9.35 -8.45 0.48
N GLY A 125 -9.89 -8.26 -0.73
CA GLY A 125 -9.74 -9.23 -1.81
C GLY A 125 -8.28 -9.46 -2.24
N MET A 126 -7.40 -8.47 -2.12
CA MET A 126 -5.96 -8.67 -2.34
C MET A 126 -5.31 -9.46 -1.21
N ILE A 127 -5.72 -9.24 0.04
CA ILE A 127 -5.23 -10.02 1.19
C ILE A 127 -5.71 -11.46 1.11
N GLU A 128 -6.98 -11.71 0.77
CA GLU A 128 -7.54 -13.05 0.60
C GLU A 128 -6.76 -13.86 -0.44
N LYS A 129 -6.42 -13.27 -1.59
CA LYS A 129 -5.57 -13.91 -2.62
C LYS A 129 -4.18 -14.30 -2.12
N VAL A 130 -3.62 -13.55 -1.17
CA VAL A 130 -2.35 -13.88 -0.52
C VAL A 130 -2.53 -15.01 0.49
N GLU A 131 -3.60 -14.97 1.28
CA GLU A 131 -3.94 -16.00 2.27
C GLU A 131 -4.28 -17.35 1.61
N GLU A 132 -4.96 -17.35 0.46
CA GLU A 132 -5.22 -18.55 -0.37
C GLU A 132 -3.94 -19.27 -0.82
N GLN A 133 -2.81 -18.56 -0.86
CA GLN A 133 -1.50 -19.11 -1.19
C GLN A 133 -0.73 -19.62 0.05
N GLY A 134 -1.38 -19.67 1.21
CA GLY A 134 -0.82 -20.20 2.46
C GLY A 134 -0.01 -19.18 3.27
N VAL A 135 -0.07 -17.89 2.93
CA VAL A 135 0.60 -16.82 3.67
C VAL A 135 -0.32 -16.29 4.76
N ILE A 136 0.16 -16.24 6.00
CA ILE A 136 -0.61 -15.65 7.12
C ILE A 136 -0.40 -14.14 7.11
N VAL A 137 -1.49 -13.38 6.96
CA VAL A 137 -1.46 -11.91 7.00
C VAL A 137 -2.05 -11.40 8.31
N GLN A 138 -1.25 -10.69 9.10
CA GLN A 138 -1.75 -10.03 10.30
C GLN A 138 -2.53 -8.78 9.90
N LYS A 139 -3.79 -8.68 10.28
CA LYS A 139 -4.70 -7.61 9.82
C LYS A 139 -5.05 -6.66 10.95
N TYR A 140 -4.91 -5.36 10.69
CA TYR A 140 -5.45 -4.28 11.52
C TYR A 140 -6.43 -3.45 10.70
N ARG A 141 -7.32 -2.72 11.38
CA ARG A 141 -8.31 -1.86 10.73
C ARG A 141 -8.30 -0.48 11.38
N LEU A 142 -8.39 0.56 10.55
CA LEU A 142 -8.54 1.94 10.97
C LEU A 142 -9.73 2.56 10.22
N PRO A 143 -10.63 3.29 10.91
CA PRO A 143 -11.71 4.02 10.27
C PRO A 143 -11.17 5.33 9.67
N SER A 144 -10.22 5.22 8.74
CA SER A 144 -9.55 6.34 8.08
C SER A 144 -9.77 6.31 6.58
N SER A 145 -9.51 7.46 5.95
CA SER A 145 -9.24 7.54 4.51
C SER A 145 -7.89 6.87 4.16
N HIS A 146 -7.38 7.08 2.95
CA HIS A 146 -6.16 6.44 2.42
C HIS A 146 -4.88 6.74 3.22
N SER A 147 -4.86 7.83 4.02
CA SER A 147 -3.64 8.36 4.65
C SER A 147 -3.69 8.40 6.18
N PRO A 148 -3.79 7.25 6.89
CA PRO A 148 -3.91 7.22 8.35
C PRO A 148 -2.68 7.78 9.08
N PHE A 149 -1.53 7.89 8.40
CA PHE A 149 -0.34 8.53 8.95
C PHE A 149 -0.49 10.06 9.10
N LEU A 150 -1.50 10.66 8.46
CA LEU A 150 -1.87 12.06 8.66
C LEU A 150 -3.08 12.20 9.58
N SER A 151 -4.17 11.46 9.31
CA SER A 151 -5.42 11.62 10.08
C SER A 151 -5.42 10.91 11.44
N MET A 152 -4.68 9.80 11.59
CA MET A 152 -4.65 8.98 12.81
C MET A 152 -3.23 8.57 13.25
N PRO A 153 -2.22 9.46 13.25
CA PRO A 153 -0.81 9.10 13.40
C PRO A 153 -0.52 8.34 14.70
N ARG A 154 -1.19 8.69 15.81
CA ARG A 154 -1.00 8.01 17.11
C ARG A 154 -1.52 6.57 17.09
N LYS A 155 -2.68 6.32 16.48
CA LYS A 155 -3.24 4.97 16.37
C LYS A 155 -2.38 4.11 15.45
N LEU A 156 -1.97 4.67 14.31
CA LEU A 156 -1.07 3.99 13.38
C LEU A 156 0.26 3.64 14.06
N ALA A 157 0.89 4.59 14.75
CA ALA A 157 2.14 4.35 15.47
C ALA A 157 1.99 3.26 16.56
N GLY A 158 0.85 3.22 17.24
CA GLY A 158 0.52 2.15 18.19
C GLY A 158 0.53 0.77 17.55
N ILE A 159 -0.12 0.62 16.39
CA ILE A 159 -0.12 -0.64 15.62
C ILE A 159 1.31 -1.02 15.20
N VAL A 160 2.08 -0.06 14.68
CA VAL A 160 3.47 -0.31 14.25
C VAL A 160 4.32 -0.80 15.43
N LEU A 161 4.21 -0.16 16.60
CA LEU A 161 4.93 -0.58 17.81
C LEU A 161 4.47 -1.96 18.30
N GLU A 162 3.18 -2.27 18.21
CA GLU A 162 2.66 -3.59 18.55
C GLU A 162 3.26 -4.69 17.66
N VAL A 163 3.29 -4.46 16.34
CA VAL A 163 3.89 -5.39 15.37
C VAL A 163 5.37 -5.60 15.68
N VAL A 164 6.12 -4.51 15.86
CA VAL A 164 7.56 -4.57 16.15
C VAL A 164 7.86 -5.30 17.47
N ASN A 165 7.03 -5.15 18.50
CA ASN A 165 7.24 -5.80 19.80
C ASN A 165 6.70 -7.24 19.87
N SER A 166 6.00 -7.71 18.84
CA SER A 166 5.43 -9.08 18.77
C SER A 166 6.39 -10.11 18.16
N ARG A 167 7.63 -9.71 17.86
CA ARG A 167 8.66 -10.46 17.15
C ARG A 167 9.91 -10.62 18.00
#